data_AF-A0A959ZX98-F1
#
_entry.id   AF-A0A959ZX98-F1
#
_cell.length_a   1.000
_cell.length_b   1.000
_cell.length_c   1.000
_cell.angle_alpha   90.00
_cell.angle_beta   90.00
_cell.angle_gamma   90.00
#
_symmetry.space_group_name_H-M   'P 1'
#
loop_
_entity.id
_entity.type
_entity.pdbx_description
1 polymer ?
#
loop_
_entity_poly.entity_id
_entity_poly.type
_entity_poly.pdbx_seq_one_letter_code
_entity_poly.pdbx_strand_id
1 'polypeptide(L)'
;MRRIALLFTLLTALLLPAAATAGPAAPDVSRAAAERALDEALDAFREPLAASSGPAAGSREVTGALRDLAVAVPALGKADRRRARSLLARPTDKNDRAYFGKEASDSPICNANFCVHWTDKAANKPVSGFFLGQILASVDLSRAVENGTLGWRDAKSDGRLGSRKGKGAEGQVDVYVTNLGKRLYGYAAPDGGQRGQRRYAYLVLDNNYVGFPTNPLDSMRVTVAHEYNHILQFNYDVYQDLWLFEDTATWAEDKVYPGINDYLNYLPAFARKSSRPMTGRSIKIYAEAVWNHWLSANYGDDVVRNTWRVSPKQKSFAVAAYNRAIKDAGGPGFGRALGEFFAATAEWKLDADFPDHGEYPDVKRAGKLTGRKKTTLDNTSYRLYDVEPSADPEATLKVRAEKGTETSISLVGRTGGGVVTTETAHLRKGGTGTVTIANPGAYARITAVVANVDGSSKVNRKGKRVYKADGSGYRVSLKG
;
A
#
# COMPACT_ATOMS: atom_id res chain seq x y z
N MET A 1 -60.89 9.11 52.07
CA MET A 1 -60.37 8.27 50.96
C MET A 1 -59.95 9.19 49.82
N ARG A 2 -58.65 9.48 49.70
CA ARG A 2 -58.07 10.42 48.71
C ARG A 2 -57.80 9.67 47.40
N ARG A 3 -58.33 10.16 46.28
CA ARG A 3 -58.06 9.66 44.93
C ARG A 3 -56.77 10.31 44.41
N ILE A 4 -55.77 9.49 44.11
CA ILE A 4 -54.51 9.89 43.46
C ILE A 4 -54.72 9.75 41.95
N ALA A 5 -54.57 10.84 41.21
CA ALA A 5 -54.52 10.85 39.75
C ALA A 5 -53.05 10.71 39.32
N LEU A 6 -52.72 9.62 38.60
CA LEU A 6 -51.44 9.49 37.91
C LEU A 6 -51.52 10.21 36.56
N LEU A 7 -50.69 11.25 36.38
CA LEU A 7 -50.35 11.77 35.05
C LEU A 7 -49.26 10.90 34.43
N PHE A 8 -49.56 10.30 33.27
CA PHE A 8 -48.56 9.71 32.38
C PHE A 8 -48.05 10.79 31.42
N THR A 9 -46.78 11.19 31.55
CA THR A 9 -46.09 12.03 30.58
C THR A 9 -45.53 11.13 29.46
N LEU A 10 -46.10 11.23 28.26
CA LEU A 10 -45.56 10.60 27.05
C LEU A 10 -44.30 11.36 26.61
N LEU A 11 -43.13 10.73 26.69
CA LEU A 11 -41.88 11.25 26.15
C LEU A 11 -41.73 10.74 24.70
N THR A 12 -42.15 11.52 23.71
CA THR A 12 -41.86 11.26 22.29
C THR A 12 -40.40 11.59 22.00
N ALA A 13 -39.55 10.56 21.91
CA ALA A 13 -38.19 10.69 21.41
C ALA A 13 -38.23 10.95 19.89
N LEU A 14 -37.92 12.18 19.48
CA LEU A 14 -37.64 12.52 18.08
C LEU A 14 -36.34 11.83 17.64
N LEU A 15 -36.48 10.68 16.97
CA LEU A 15 -35.40 10.08 16.18
C LEU A 15 -35.16 10.96 14.94
N LEU A 16 -34.18 11.86 15.04
CA LEU A 16 -33.63 12.53 13.86
C LEU A 16 -32.94 11.47 12.98
N PRO A 17 -33.26 11.39 11.68
CA PRO A 17 -32.53 10.51 10.78
C PRO A 17 -31.08 10.99 10.74
N ALA A 18 -30.15 10.10 11.11
CA ALA A 18 -28.73 10.33 10.90
C ALA A 18 -28.53 10.61 9.41
N ALA A 19 -28.14 11.85 9.08
CA ALA A 19 -27.80 12.21 7.72
C ALA A 19 -26.71 11.26 7.22
N ALA A 20 -27.08 10.35 6.33
CA ALA A 20 -26.12 9.52 5.61
C ALA A 20 -25.22 10.48 4.86
N THR A 21 -23.99 10.70 5.36
CA THR A 21 -22.96 11.41 4.62
C THR A 21 -22.74 10.64 3.33
N ALA A 22 -23.26 11.15 2.22
CA ALA A 22 -23.02 10.60 0.90
C ALA A 22 -21.51 10.42 0.73
N GLY A 23 -21.09 9.21 0.36
CA GLY A 23 -19.69 8.96 0.01
C GLY A 23 -19.24 9.94 -1.08
N PRO A 24 -17.93 10.23 -1.19
CA PRO A 24 -17.40 11.02 -2.27
C PRO A 24 -17.85 10.41 -3.60
N ALA A 25 -18.39 11.25 -4.48
CA ALA A 25 -18.73 10.87 -5.85
C ALA A 25 -17.49 10.29 -6.55
N ALA A 26 -17.72 9.47 -7.58
CA ALA A 26 -16.64 9.02 -8.45
C ALA A 26 -15.77 10.21 -8.87
N PRO A 27 -14.43 10.08 -8.90
CA PRO A 27 -13.57 11.17 -9.31
C PRO A 27 -13.99 11.63 -10.71
N ASP A 28 -14.08 12.95 -10.91
CA ASP A 28 -14.31 13.53 -12.23
C ASP A 28 -13.04 13.36 -13.06
N VAL A 29 -12.99 12.28 -13.83
CA VAL A 29 -11.84 11.93 -14.68
C VAL A 29 -11.98 12.68 -16.00
N SER A 30 -11.11 13.65 -16.25
CA SER A 30 -11.04 14.32 -17.55
C SER A 30 -10.68 13.33 -18.66
N ARG A 31 -11.15 13.58 -19.89
CA ARG A 31 -10.82 12.75 -21.06
C ARG A 31 -9.31 12.55 -21.23
N ALA A 32 -8.51 13.61 -21.07
CA ALA A 32 -7.06 13.53 -21.17
C ALA A 32 -6.43 12.67 -20.06
N ALA A 33 -7.01 12.66 -18.85
CA ALA A 33 -6.58 11.75 -17.79
C ALA A 33 -6.95 10.30 -18.10
N ALA A 34 -8.11 10.08 -18.72
CA ALA A 34 -8.53 8.76 -19.13
C ALA A 34 -7.67 8.18 -20.26
N GLU A 35 -7.33 9.00 -21.26
CA GLU A 35 -6.41 8.62 -22.34
C GLU A 35 -5.03 8.23 -21.79
N ARG A 36 -4.49 8.99 -20.81
CA ARG A 36 -3.25 8.61 -20.11
C ARG A 36 -3.35 7.29 -19.35
N ALA A 37 -4.47 7.04 -18.66
CA ALA A 37 -4.66 5.77 -17.95
C ALA A 37 -4.71 4.58 -18.91
N LEU A 38 -5.25 4.78 -20.13
CA LEU A 38 -5.20 3.76 -21.18
C LEU A 38 -3.76 3.54 -21.68
N ASP A 39 -3.00 4.60 -21.93
CA ASP A 39 -1.61 4.50 -22.35
C ASP A 39 -0.74 3.81 -21.28
N GLU A 40 -0.91 4.18 -20.01
CA GLU A 40 -0.22 3.54 -18.87
C GLU A 40 -0.57 2.04 -18.78
N ALA A 41 -1.83 1.65 -18.98
CA ALA A 41 -2.22 0.25 -19.00
C ALA A 41 -1.65 -0.51 -20.20
N LEU A 42 -1.59 0.12 -21.38
CA LEU A 42 -0.95 -0.46 -22.57
C LEU A 42 0.56 -0.61 -22.37
N ASP A 43 1.22 0.33 -21.71
CA ASP A 43 2.65 0.29 -21.41
C ASP A 43 2.97 -0.72 -20.30
N ALA A 44 2.11 -0.84 -19.27
CA ALA A 44 2.19 -1.90 -18.28
C ALA A 44 2.06 -3.30 -18.92
N PHE A 45 1.40 -3.38 -20.08
CA PHE A 45 1.44 -4.39 -21.15
C PHE A 45 2.78 -4.84 -21.76
N ARG A 46 3.72 -3.91 -21.89
CA ARG A 46 4.90 -4.08 -22.73
C ARG A 46 6.05 -4.64 -21.89
N GLU A 47 6.78 -5.61 -22.44
CA GLU A 47 8.08 -5.99 -21.88
C GLU A 47 9.01 -4.77 -21.97
N PRO A 48 9.66 -4.34 -20.86
CA PRO A 48 10.57 -3.20 -20.92
C PRO A 48 11.72 -3.49 -21.88
N LEU A 49 12.01 -2.55 -22.79
CA LEU A 49 13.10 -2.65 -23.78
C LEU A 49 14.50 -2.74 -23.15
N ALA A 50 14.65 -2.47 -21.84
CA ALA A 50 15.92 -2.51 -21.12
C ALA A 50 15.96 -3.62 -20.07
N ALA A 51 16.95 -4.50 -20.20
CA ALA A 51 17.31 -5.52 -19.22
C ALA A 51 18.05 -4.88 -18.03
N SER A 52 17.35 -4.19 -17.13
CA SER A 52 17.93 -3.91 -15.82
C SER A 52 17.89 -5.20 -14.98
N SER A 53 19.08 -5.65 -14.58
CA SER A 53 19.34 -6.88 -13.83
C SER A 53 19.41 -6.59 -12.33
N GLY A 54 18.25 -6.53 -11.68
CA GLY A 54 18.14 -6.50 -10.23
C GLY A 54 16.78 -7.05 -9.77
N PRO A 55 16.66 -7.60 -8.55
CA PRO A 55 15.40 -8.14 -8.03
C PRO A 55 14.27 -7.08 -8.00
N ALA A 56 14.64 -5.80 -7.87
CA ALA A 56 13.75 -4.64 -7.89
C ALA A 56 13.67 -3.93 -9.26
N ALA A 57 14.20 -4.54 -10.32
CA ALA A 57 14.35 -3.93 -11.63
C ALA A 57 13.26 -4.41 -12.59
N GLY A 58 12.06 -3.85 -12.44
CA GLY A 58 11.01 -3.95 -13.45
C GLY A 58 9.74 -4.71 -13.06
N SER A 59 9.23 -4.55 -11.83
CA SER A 59 7.81 -4.87 -11.59
C SER A 59 6.98 -4.02 -12.54
N ARG A 60 6.14 -4.69 -13.32
CA ARG A 60 5.13 -4.04 -14.14
C ARG A 60 3.92 -3.83 -13.24
N GLU A 61 3.57 -2.58 -12.97
CA GLU A 61 2.44 -2.19 -12.11
C GLU A 61 1.08 -2.41 -12.82
N VAL A 62 0.81 -3.64 -13.23
CA VAL A 62 -0.36 -3.97 -14.06
C VAL A 62 -1.65 -3.80 -13.26
N THR A 63 -1.69 -4.27 -12.02
CA THR A 63 -2.87 -4.14 -11.12
C THR A 63 -3.27 -2.68 -10.96
N GLY A 64 -2.31 -1.82 -10.58
CA GLY A 64 -2.51 -0.38 -10.45
C GLY A 64 -2.97 0.29 -11.76
N ALA A 65 -2.35 -0.04 -12.88
CA ALA A 65 -2.69 0.55 -14.18
C ALA A 65 -4.10 0.12 -14.64
N LEU A 66 -4.49 -1.14 -14.43
CA LEU A 66 -5.82 -1.63 -14.77
C LEU A 66 -6.91 -1.07 -13.84
N ARG A 67 -6.61 -0.91 -12.54
CA ARG A 67 -7.50 -0.18 -11.62
C ARG A 67 -7.77 1.24 -12.15
N ASP A 68 -6.71 1.99 -12.43
CA ASP A 68 -6.80 3.38 -12.89
C ASP A 68 -7.58 3.47 -14.22
N LEU A 69 -7.30 2.55 -15.17
CA LEU A 69 -8.04 2.43 -16.42
C LEU A 69 -9.52 2.11 -16.17
N ALA A 70 -9.84 1.15 -15.30
CA ALA A 70 -11.21 0.76 -14.98
C ALA A 70 -12.02 1.94 -14.43
N VAL A 71 -11.40 2.81 -13.63
CA VAL A 71 -12.03 4.05 -13.14
C VAL A 71 -12.25 5.05 -14.28
N ALA A 72 -11.31 5.14 -15.22
CA ALA A 72 -11.30 6.09 -16.32
C ALA A 72 -12.19 5.73 -17.52
N VAL A 73 -12.58 4.46 -17.70
CA VAL A 73 -13.36 3.99 -18.88
C VAL A 73 -14.56 4.88 -19.26
N PRO A 74 -15.38 5.40 -18.33
CA PRO A 74 -16.52 6.24 -18.69
C PRO A 74 -16.15 7.51 -19.46
N ALA A 75 -14.96 8.07 -19.23
CA ALA A 75 -14.48 9.31 -19.84
C ALA A 75 -13.77 9.10 -21.20
N LEU A 76 -13.52 7.85 -21.59
CA LEU A 76 -12.88 7.52 -22.88
C LEU A 76 -13.83 7.68 -24.07
N GLY A 77 -13.26 8.06 -25.21
CA GLY A 77 -13.91 8.03 -26.52
C GLY A 77 -14.25 6.61 -26.98
N LYS A 78 -15.08 6.47 -28.03
CA LYS A 78 -15.60 5.16 -28.47
C LYS A 78 -14.50 4.15 -28.82
N ALA A 79 -13.44 4.56 -29.51
CA ALA A 79 -12.35 3.67 -29.92
C ALA A 79 -11.51 3.21 -28.72
N ASP A 80 -11.09 4.15 -27.88
CA ASP A 80 -10.28 3.88 -26.69
C ASP A 80 -11.06 3.06 -25.66
N ARG A 81 -12.37 3.27 -25.54
CA ARG A 81 -13.24 2.44 -24.71
C ARG A 81 -13.24 0.97 -25.15
N ARG A 82 -13.13 0.67 -26.44
CA ARG A 82 -13.02 -0.72 -26.92
C ARG A 82 -11.68 -1.33 -26.53
N ARG A 83 -10.58 -0.58 -26.67
CA ARG A 83 -9.24 -1.00 -26.23
C ARG A 83 -9.22 -1.25 -24.72
N ALA A 84 -9.78 -0.33 -23.94
CA ALA A 84 -9.87 -0.45 -22.49
C ALA A 84 -10.67 -1.67 -22.04
N ARG A 85 -11.79 -1.96 -22.71
CA ARG A 85 -12.57 -3.17 -22.44
C ARG A 85 -11.81 -4.46 -22.73
N SER A 86 -10.92 -4.47 -23.73
CA SER A 86 -10.08 -5.63 -24.01
C SER A 86 -8.97 -5.83 -22.95
N LEU A 87 -8.41 -4.74 -22.43
CA LEU A 87 -7.43 -4.80 -21.32
C LEU A 87 -8.05 -5.30 -20.01
N LEU A 88 -9.31 -4.97 -19.75
CA LEU A 88 -10.06 -5.34 -18.54
C LEU A 88 -10.90 -6.63 -18.71
N ALA A 89 -10.80 -7.29 -19.86
CA ALA A 89 -11.54 -8.51 -20.14
C ALA A 89 -10.87 -9.70 -19.45
N ARG A 90 -11.69 -10.62 -18.95
CA ARG A 90 -11.15 -11.87 -18.40
C ARG A 90 -10.41 -12.64 -19.49
N PRO A 91 -9.39 -13.42 -19.16
CA PRO A 91 -8.59 -14.16 -20.15
C PRO A 91 -9.40 -15.18 -20.98
N THR A 92 -10.60 -15.55 -20.53
CA THR A 92 -11.52 -16.43 -21.29
C THR A 92 -12.64 -15.69 -22.00
N ASP A 93 -12.70 -14.36 -21.91
CA ASP A 93 -13.72 -13.57 -22.59
C ASP A 93 -13.40 -13.42 -24.08
N LYS A 94 -14.43 -13.34 -24.92
CA LYS A 94 -14.26 -13.20 -26.39
C LYS A 94 -13.46 -11.97 -26.83
N ASN A 95 -13.42 -10.94 -25.99
CA ASN A 95 -12.77 -9.66 -26.29
C ASN A 95 -11.42 -9.51 -25.54
N ASP A 96 -10.88 -10.60 -24.99
CA ASP A 96 -9.57 -10.60 -24.33
C ASP A 96 -8.44 -10.24 -25.32
N ARG A 97 -7.21 -10.24 -24.81
CA ARG A 97 -6.02 -9.91 -25.61
C ARG A 97 -5.44 -11.12 -26.35
N ALA A 98 -6.21 -12.21 -26.47
CA ALA A 98 -5.84 -13.49 -27.08
C ALA A 98 -4.54 -14.12 -26.53
N TYR A 99 -4.09 -13.70 -25.35
CA TYR A 99 -2.84 -14.16 -24.75
C TYR A 99 -3.02 -15.45 -23.97
N PHE A 100 -4.24 -15.74 -23.49
CA PHE A 100 -4.59 -16.99 -22.81
C PHE A 100 -4.72 -18.16 -23.81
N GLY A 101 -5.46 -17.93 -24.90
CA GLY A 101 -5.79 -18.96 -25.88
C GLY A 101 -7.02 -19.79 -25.48
N LYS A 102 -7.18 -20.97 -26.10
CA LYS A 102 -8.33 -21.84 -25.83
C LYS A 102 -8.20 -22.49 -24.44
N GLU A 103 -9.18 -22.25 -23.58
CA GLU A 103 -9.28 -22.87 -22.26
C GLU A 103 -9.24 -24.39 -22.33
N ALA A 104 -8.44 -25.01 -21.46
CA ALA A 104 -8.19 -26.45 -21.43
C ALA A 104 -9.47 -27.24 -21.13
N SER A 105 -9.66 -28.41 -21.73
CA SER A 105 -10.96 -29.11 -21.70
C SER A 105 -11.48 -29.44 -20.30
N ASP A 106 -10.59 -29.78 -19.37
CA ASP A 106 -10.84 -30.11 -17.97
C ASP A 106 -10.86 -28.89 -17.03
N SER A 107 -10.52 -27.70 -17.53
CA SER A 107 -10.63 -26.42 -16.83
C SER A 107 -12.06 -25.88 -16.77
N PRO A 108 -12.49 -25.24 -15.66
CA PRO A 108 -11.72 -24.95 -14.43
C PRO A 108 -11.75 -26.06 -13.36
N ILE A 109 -10.94 -25.88 -12.31
CA ILE A 109 -11.07 -26.57 -11.02
C ILE A 109 -11.58 -25.54 -10.02
N CYS A 110 -12.65 -25.85 -9.31
CA CYS A 110 -13.27 -24.92 -8.37
C CYS A 110 -13.47 -25.56 -6.99
N ASN A 111 -13.45 -24.74 -5.94
CA ASN A 111 -13.86 -25.09 -4.58
C ASN A 111 -15.02 -24.17 -4.14
N ALA A 112 -15.28 -23.99 -2.84
CA ALA A 112 -16.38 -23.12 -2.39
C ALA A 112 -16.20 -21.62 -2.75
N ASN A 113 -14.96 -21.14 -2.84
CA ASN A 113 -14.64 -19.70 -2.91
C ASN A 113 -13.91 -19.31 -4.20
N PHE A 114 -13.36 -20.25 -4.96
CA PHE A 114 -12.45 -19.99 -6.06
C PHE A 114 -12.70 -20.90 -7.26
N CYS A 115 -12.38 -20.39 -8.45
CA CYS A 115 -12.23 -21.17 -9.68
C CYS A 115 -10.86 -20.86 -10.32
N VAL A 116 -10.07 -21.91 -10.56
CA VAL A 116 -8.77 -21.82 -11.23
C VAL A 116 -8.91 -22.27 -12.68
N HIS A 117 -8.62 -21.35 -13.59
CA HIS A 117 -8.73 -21.47 -15.04
C HIS A 117 -7.36 -21.61 -15.69
N TRP A 118 -7.24 -22.46 -16.71
CA TRP A 118 -6.00 -22.60 -17.49
C TRP A 118 -6.27 -22.98 -18.95
N THR A 119 -5.21 -22.97 -19.74
CA THR A 119 -5.18 -23.20 -21.18
C THR A 119 -4.31 -24.40 -21.52
N ASP A 120 -4.65 -25.15 -22.56
CA ASP A 120 -3.83 -26.25 -23.08
C ASP A 120 -2.76 -25.77 -24.08
N LYS A 121 -2.76 -24.48 -24.41
CA LYS A 121 -1.77 -23.89 -25.31
C LYS A 121 -0.38 -24.08 -24.72
N ALA A 122 0.49 -24.79 -25.45
CA ALA A 122 1.79 -25.24 -24.95
C ALA A 122 2.67 -24.13 -24.34
N ALA A 123 2.64 -22.91 -24.91
CA ALA A 123 3.41 -21.77 -24.40
C ALA A 123 2.87 -21.16 -23.09
N ASN A 124 1.62 -21.45 -22.73
CA ASN A 124 0.87 -20.78 -21.67
C ASN A 124 0.39 -21.73 -20.57
N LYS A 125 0.33 -23.04 -20.84
CA LYS A 125 -0.20 -24.02 -19.89
C LYS A 125 0.61 -24.02 -18.59
N PRO A 126 -0.02 -24.28 -17.43
CA PRO A 126 0.67 -24.45 -16.14
C PRO A 126 1.72 -25.56 -16.23
N VAL A 127 2.76 -25.43 -15.40
CA VAL A 127 3.88 -26.41 -15.39
C VAL A 127 3.45 -27.83 -15.03
N SER A 128 2.41 -28.00 -14.21
CA SER A 128 1.82 -29.30 -13.88
C SER A 128 0.45 -29.19 -13.23
N GLY A 129 -0.28 -30.31 -13.14
CA GLY A 129 -1.51 -30.39 -12.33
C GLY A 129 -1.26 -30.22 -10.83
N PHE A 130 -0.09 -30.66 -10.33
CA PHE A 130 0.33 -30.39 -8.95
C PHE A 130 0.43 -28.88 -8.69
N PHE A 131 1.00 -28.12 -9.62
CA PHE A 131 1.10 -26.67 -9.51
C PHE A 131 -0.27 -25.98 -9.46
N LEU A 132 -1.25 -26.44 -10.26
CA LEU A 132 -2.64 -25.96 -10.15
C LEU A 132 -3.24 -26.25 -8.77
N GLY A 133 -2.99 -27.44 -8.22
CA GLY A 133 -3.41 -27.79 -6.86
C GLY A 133 -2.77 -26.89 -5.80
N GLN A 134 -1.49 -26.52 -5.97
CA GLN A 134 -0.82 -25.56 -5.08
C GLN A 134 -1.42 -24.16 -5.18
N ILE A 135 -1.79 -23.68 -6.38
CA ILE A 135 -2.48 -22.39 -6.53
C ILE A 135 -3.81 -22.41 -5.76
N LEU A 136 -4.62 -23.46 -5.93
CA LEU A 136 -5.91 -23.58 -5.23
C LEU A 136 -5.73 -23.59 -3.71
N ALA A 137 -4.74 -24.33 -3.20
CA ALA A 137 -4.41 -24.34 -1.77
C ALA A 137 -3.92 -22.98 -1.27
N SER A 138 -3.15 -22.25 -2.07
CA SER A 138 -2.64 -20.91 -1.72
C SER A 138 -3.76 -19.88 -1.63
N VAL A 139 -4.74 -19.89 -2.55
CA VAL A 139 -5.88 -18.95 -2.47
C VAL A 139 -6.80 -19.28 -1.29
N ASP A 140 -6.96 -20.57 -0.95
CA ASP A 140 -7.69 -20.98 0.26
C ASP A 140 -6.99 -20.53 1.54
N LEU A 141 -5.67 -20.66 1.62
CA LEU A 141 -4.89 -20.17 2.75
C LEU A 141 -4.95 -18.65 2.86
N SER A 142 -4.79 -17.94 1.74
CA SER A 142 -4.89 -16.48 1.69
C SER A 142 -6.26 -16.02 2.18
N ARG A 143 -7.35 -16.67 1.76
CA ARG A 143 -8.70 -16.41 2.29
C ARG A 143 -8.81 -16.70 3.78
N ALA A 144 -8.28 -17.82 4.25
CA ALA A 144 -8.36 -18.20 5.66
C ALA A 144 -7.67 -17.15 6.55
N VAL A 145 -6.51 -16.64 6.13
CA VAL A 145 -5.76 -15.62 6.87
C VAL A 145 -6.38 -14.24 6.67
N GLU A 146 -6.55 -13.78 5.44
CA GLU A 146 -6.97 -12.41 5.17
C GLU A 146 -8.43 -12.17 5.56
N ASN A 147 -9.37 -13.04 5.16
CA ASN A 147 -10.77 -12.87 5.54
C ASN A 147 -11.06 -13.40 6.95
N GLY A 148 -10.42 -14.50 7.35
CA GLY A 148 -10.62 -15.10 8.66
C GLY A 148 -9.85 -14.37 9.76
N THR A 149 -8.54 -14.59 9.85
CA THR A 149 -7.69 -14.06 10.93
C THR A 149 -7.64 -12.52 10.94
N LEU A 150 -7.41 -11.90 9.79
CA LEU A 150 -7.26 -10.46 9.65
C LEU A 150 -8.60 -9.73 9.44
N GLY A 151 -9.70 -10.47 9.27
CA GLY A 151 -11.06 -9.94 9.21
C GLY A 151 -11.37 -9.06 8.00
N TRP A 152 -10.61 -9.16 6.91
CA TRP A 152 -10.92 -8.43 5.68
C TRP A 152 -12.29 -8.85 5.14
N ARG A 153 -13.05 -7.89 4.61
CA ARG A 153 -14.30 -8.15 3.92
C ARG A 153 -14.05 -9.13 2.76
N ASP A 154 -14.96 -10.08 2.57
CA ASP A 154 -14.96 -10.98 1.40
C ASP A 154 -14.84 -10.21 0.07
N ALA A 155 -14.33 -10.89 -0.95
CA ALA A 155 -14.35 -10.41 -2.32
C ALA A 155 -15.78 -9.99 -2.71
N LYS A 156 -15.89 -8.97 -3.58
CA LYS A 156 -17.20 -8.61 -4.12
C LYS A 156 -17.64 -9.71 -5.09
N SER A 157 -18.83 -10.28 -4.86
CA SER A 157 -19.41 -11.23 -5.82
C SER A 157 -19.56 -10.60 -7.19
N ASP A 158 -19.18 -11.36 -8.21
CA ASP A 158 -19.35 -11.09 -9.62
C ASP A 158 -20.54 -11.86 -10.21
N GLY A 159 -21.36 -12.46 -9.35
CA GLY A 159 -22.40 -13.40 -9.75
C GLY A 159 -21.79 -14.74 -10.15
N ARG A 160 -22.06 -15.18 -11.38
CA ARG A 160 -21.54 -16.43 -11.96
C ARG A 160 -20.57 -16.17 -13.11
N LEU A 161 -19.94 -14.99 -13.14
CA LEU A 161 -18.87 -14.76 -14.10
C LEU A 161 -17.75 -15.78 -13.83
N GLY A 162 -16.96 -16.10 -14.86
CA GLY A 162 -15.97 -17.18 -14.78
C GLY A 162 -16.54 -18.60 -14.78
N SER A 163 -17.82 -18.83 -14.48
CA SER A 163 -18.44 -20.16 -14.67
C SER A 163 -18.29 -20.64 -16.12
N ARG A 164 -17.77 -21.86 -16.29
CA ARG A 164 -17.45 -22.48 -17.59
C ARG A 164 -17.73 -23.98 -17.53
N LYS A 165 -18.29 -24.51 -18.62
CA LYS A 165 -18.51 -25.97 -18.82
C LYS A 165 -19.25 -26.64 -17.65
N GLY A 166 -20.24 -25.96 -17.10
CA GLY A 166 -21.03 -26.46 -15.96
C GLY A 166 -20.32 -26.43 -14.61
N LYS A 167 -19.09 -25.92 -14.54
CA LYS A 167 -18.33 -25.70 -13.31
C LYS A 167 -18.39 -24.22 -12.92
N GLY A 168 -18.34 -23.98 -11.60
CA GLY A 168 -18.45 -22.65 -11.01
C GLY A 168 -19.82 -22.40 -10.36
N ALA A 169 -19.77 -21.63 -9.28
CA ALA A 169 -20.86 -21.23 -8.41
C ALA A 169 -20.86 -19.71 -8.23
N GLU A 170 -21.91 -19.19 -7.60
CA GLU A 170 -22.04 -17.76 -7.39
C GLU A 170 -21.01 -17.23 -6.38
N GLY A 171 -20.37 -16.10 -6.70
CA GLY A 171 -19.50 -15.35 -5.79
C GLY A 171 -18.08 -15.91 -5.63
N GLN A 172 -17.68 -16.88 -6.47
CA GLN A 172 -16.31 -17.35 -6.51
C GLN A 172 -15.39 -16.31 -7.14
N VAL A 173 -14.15 -16.28 -6.68
CA VAL A 173 -13.10 -15.47 -7.30
C VAL A 173 -12.38 -16.31 -8.36
N ASP A 174 -12.29 -15.77 -9.58
CA ASP A 174 -11.61 -16.44 -10.68
C ASP A 174 -10.12 -16.12 -10.74
N VAL A 175 -9.33 -17.17 -10.89
CA VAL A 175 -7.88 -17.15 -11.00
C VAL A 175 -7.49 -17.75 -12.34
N TYR A 176 -6.83 -16.97 -13.19
CA TYR A 176 -6.40 -17.42 -14.51
C TYR A 176 -4.90 -17.68 -14.53
N VAL A 177 -4.49 -18.87 -14.97
CA VAL A 177 -3.08 -19.26 -15.02
C VAL A 177 -2.61 -19.27 -16.48
N THR A 178 -1.63 -18.44 -16.78
CA THR A 178 -1.05 -18.31 -18.13
C THR A 178 0.36 -17.75 -18.04
N ASN A 179 1.15 -17.93 -19.09
CA ASN A 179 2.49 -17.35 -19.16
C ASN A 179 2.41 -15.81 -19.23
N LEU A 180 2.99 -15.15 -18.23
CA LEU A 180 3.07 -13.70 -18.11
C LEU A 180 4.46 -13.15 -18.45
N GLY A 181 5.40 -14.02 -18.79
CA GLY A 181 6.79 -13.67 -19.08
C GLY A 181 7.68 -13.68 -17.84
N LYS A 182 8.84 -13.02 -17.91
CA LYS A 182 9.88 -13.12 -16.87
C LYS A 182 9.89 -11.96 -15.86
N ARG A 183 8.85 -11.10 -15.89
CA ARG A 183 8.84 -9.81 -15.17
C ARG A 183 7.48 -9.42 -14.60
N LEU A 184 6.49 -10.30 -14.71
CA LEU A 184 5.16 -10.11 -14.14
C LEU A 184 4.78 -11.38 -13.40
N TYR A 185 4.75 -11.30 -12.07
CA TYR A 185 4.41 -12.42 -11.20
C TYR A 185 2.92 -12.78 -11.31
N GLY A 186 2.08 -11.75 -11.31
CA GLY A 186 0.64 -11.84 -11.37
C GLY A 186 0.04 -10.44 -11.51
N TYR A 187 -1.28 -10.38 -11.63
CA TYR A 187 -2.03 -9.12 -11.48
C TYR A 187 -3.50 -9.40 -11.15
N ALA A 188 -4.13 -8.46 -10.45
CA ALA A 188 -5.57 -8.39 -10.24
C ALA A 188 -6.19 -7.28 -11.09
N ALA A 189 -7.40 -7.49 -11.59
CA ALA A 189 -8.07 -6.51 -12.45
C ALA A 189 -9.56 -6.39 -12.13
N PRO A 190 -10.08 -5.17 -11.89
CA PRO A 190 -11.52 -4.97 -11.83
C PRO A 190 -12.16 -5.26 -13.18
N ASP A 191 -13.23 -6.05 -13.19
CA ASP A 191 -13.99 -6.29 -14.42
C ASP A 191 -14.52 -4.98 -15.02
N GLY A 192 -14.46 -4.89 -16.36
CA GLY A 192 -14.91 -3.73 -17.09
C GLY A 192 -16.41 -3.45 -16.94
N GLY A 193 -16.79 -2.17 -17.03
CA GLY A 193 -18.20 -1.74 -17.09
C GLY A 193 -18.86 -1.48 -15.73
N GLN A 194 -18.16 -1.75 -14.62
CA GLN A 194 -18.63 -1.43 -13.28
C GLN A 194 -18.57 0.07 -12.97
N ARG A 195 -19.44 0.54 -12.07
CA ARG A 195 -19.46 1.91 -11.52
C ARG A 195 -19.29 1.89 -10.00
N GLY A 196 -18.86 3.01 -9.44
CA GLY A 196 -18.68 3.19 -8.00
C GLY A 196 -17.33 2.72 -7.47
N GLN A 197 -17.18 2.88 -6.16
CA GLN A 197 -15.95 2.65 -5.39
C GLN A 197 -15.63 1.18 -5.16
N ARG A 198 -16.66 0.32 -5.08
CA ARG A 198 -16.49 -1.11 -4.78
C ARG A 198 -16.69 -1.93 -6.04
N ARG A 199 -15.71 -2.75 -6.40
CA ARG A 199 -15.70 -3.53 -7.64
C ARG A 199 -15.35 -4.99 -7.37
N TYR A 200 -15.98 -5.88 -8.14
CA TYR A 200 -15.53 -7.26 -8.27
C TYR A 200 -14.40 -7.33 -9.31
N ALA A 201 -13.59 -8.36 -9.22
CA ALA A 201 -12.33 -8.46 -9.94
C ALA A 201 -11.92 -9.93 -10.07
N TYR A 202 -10.91 -10.18 -10.90
CA TYR A 202 -10.28 -11.49 -11.10
C TYR A 202 -8.76 -11.37 -10.96
N LEU A 203 -8.08 -12.50 -10.78
CA LEU A 203 -6.63 -12.59 -10.72
C LEU A 203 -6.07 -13.31 -11.93
N VAL A 204 -4.86 -12.98 -12.32
CA VAL A 204 -4.06 -13.72 -13.29
C VAL A 204 -2.68 -13.98 -12.70
N LEU A 205 -2.20 -15.22 -12.79
CA LEU A 205 -0.93 -15.67 -12.23
C LEU A 205 -0.04 -16.25 -13.33
N ASP A 206 1.28 -16.11 -13.17
CA ASP A 206 2.24 -16.75 -14.05
C ASP A 206 2.15 -18.28 -13.97
N ASN A 207 2.42 -18.96 -15.08
CA ASN A 207 2.19 -20.39 -15.21
C ASN A 207 3.29 -21.28 -14.61
N ASN A 208 4.46 -20.70 -14.26
CA ASN A 208 5.57 -21.50 -13.75
C ASN A 208 6.56 -20.76 -12.85
N TYR A 209 6.55 -19.43 -12.79
CA TYR A 209 7.47 -18.59 -12.01
C TYR A 209 8.97 -18.91 -12.24
N VAL A 210 9.33 -19.43 -13.42
CA VAL A 210 10.73 -19.70 -13.77
C VAL A 210 11.43 -18.40 -14.17
N GLY A 211 12.55 -18.12 -13.51
CA GLY A 211 13.37 -16.93 -13.79
C GLY A 211 13.13 -15.77 -12.82
N PHE A 212 12.28 -15.95 -11.82
CA PHE A 212 12.14 -15.02 -10.70
C PHE A 212 13.21 -15.30 -9.62
N PRO A 213 13.59 -14.29 -8.80
CA PRO A 213 14.61 -14.43 -7.76
C PRO A 213 14.31 -15.50 -6.70
N THR A 214 13.05 -15.59 -6.28
CA THR A 214 12.58 -16.55 -5.27
C THR A 214 12.14 -17.83 -5.95
N ASN A 215 12.28 -18.98 -5.28
CA ASN A 215 11.94 -20.27 -5.89
C ASN A 215 10.47 -20.28 -6.39
N PRO A 216 10.15 -21.04 -7.45
CA PRO A 216 8.85 -20.91 -8.12
C PRO A 216 7.61 -21.09 -7.24
N LEU A 217 7.64 -22.03 -6.30
CA LEU A 217 6.48 -22.28 -5.43
C LEU A 217 6.28 -21.17 -4.41
N ASP A 218 7.38 -20.67 -3.83
CA ASP A 218 7.30 -19.58 -2.87
C ASP A 218 6.95 -18.25 -3.54
N SER A 219 7.50 -17.99 -4.74
CA SER A 219 7.08 -16.87 -5.61
C SER A 219 5.57 -16.91 -5.89
N MET A 220 5.04 -18.09 -6.24
CA MET A 220 3.61 -18.26 -6.48
C MET A 220 2.79 -17.99 -5.22
N ARG A 221 3.21 -18.51 -4.06
CA ARG A 221 2.52 -18.34 -2.77
C ARG A 221 2.36 -16.87 -2.38
N VAL A 222 3.47 -16.12 -2.34
CA VAL A 222 3.42 -14.70 -1.97
C VAL A 222 2.66 -13.88 -3.02
N THR A 223 2.78 -14.20 -4.32
CA THR A 223 1.98 -13.55 -5.36
C THR A 223 0.49 -13.78 -5.14
N VAL A 224 0.08 -15.00 -4.78
CA VAL A 224 -1.32 -15.31 -4.49
C VAL A 224 -1.85 -14.47 -3.33
N ALA A 225 -1.10 -14.38 -2.23
CA ALA A 225 -1.48 -13.54 -1.09
C ALA A 225 -1.58 -12.05 -1.49
N HIS A 226 -0.58 -11.54 -2.22
CA HIS A 226 -0.55 -10.16 -2.70
C HIS A 226 -1.76 -9.82 -3.58
N GLU A 227 -1.98 -10.61 -4.64
CA GLU A 227 -3.02 -10.35 -5.62
C GLU A 227 -4.42 -10.64 -5.06
N TYR A 228 -4.55 -11.58 -4.13
CA TYR A 228 -5.82 -11.80 -3.43
C TYR A 228 -6.17 -10.62 -2.53
N ASN A 229 -5.20 -10.02 -1.83
CA ASN A 229 -5.43 -8.81 -1.06
C ASN A 229 -5.98 -7.69 -1.95
N HIS A 230 -5.46 -7.51 -3.17
CA HIS A 230 -6.03 -6.55 -4.13
C HIS A 230 -7.50 -6.81 -4.47
N ILE A 231 -7.94 -8.06 -4.61
CA ILE A 231 -9.36 -8.39 -4.79
C ILE A 231 -10.20 -7.88 -3.63
N LEU A 232 -9.71 -8.05 -2.39
CA LEU A 232 -10.39 -7.57 -1.19
C LEU A 232 -10.42 -6.03 -1.15
N GLN A 233 -9.27 -5.39 -1.41
CA GLN A 233 -9.11 -3.93 -1.50
C GLN A 233 -10.06 -3.30 -2.52
N PHE A 234 -10.27 -3.92 -3.68
CA PHE A 234 -11.24 -3.45 -4.68
C PHE A 234 -12.69 -3.46 -4.18
N ASN A 235 -13.01 -4.28 -3.18
CA ASN A 235 -14.31 -4.26 -2.51
C ASN A 235 -14.40 -3.24 -1.36
N TYR A 236 -13.33 -2.49 -1.09
CA TYR A 236 -13.32 -1.32 -0.20
C TYR A 236 -13.42 -0.03 -1.00
N ASP A 237 -12.38 0.31 -1.76
CA ASP A 237 -12.29 1.57 -2.48
C ASP A 237 -11.23 1.57 -3.59
N VAL A 238 -11.68 1.45 -4.85
CA VAL A 238 -10.82 1.50 -6.03
C VAL A 238 -10.25 2.90 -6.35
N TYR A 239 -10.62 3.94 -5.60
CA TYR A 239 -10.13 5.31 -5.83
C TYR A 239 -8.92 5.67 -4.98
N GLN A 240 -8.42 4.74 -4.15
CA GLN A 240 -7.27 5.00 -3.28
C GLN A 240 -5.95 5.09 -4.06
N ASP A 241 -4.97 5.73 -3.42
CA ASP A 241 -3.64 5.92 -3.99
C ASP A 241 -2.92 4.58 -4.18
N LEU A 242 -2.08 4.48 -5.22
CA LEU A 242 -1.35 3.26 -5.54
C LEU A 242 -0.50 2.75 -4.37
N TRP A 243 0.19 3.62 -3.63
CA TRP A 243 1.01 3.19 -2.50
C TRP A 243 0.21 2.42 -1.45
N LEU A 244 -1.05 2.81 -1.16
CA LEU A 244 -1.89 2.07 -0.22
C LEU A 244 -2.25 0.67 -0.72
N PHE A 245 -2.47 0.53 -2.04
CA PHE A 245 -2.72 -0.77 -2.67
C PHE A 245 -1.52 -1.70 -2.48
N GLU A 246 -0.34 -1.25 -2.90
CA GLU A 246 0.85 -2.10 -2.94
C GLU A 246 1.46 -2.31 -1.54
N ASP A 247 1.51 -1.27 -0.68
CA ASP A 247 2.13 -1.38 0.66
C ASP A 247 1.33 -2.29 1.61
N THR A 248 0.00 -2.35 1.48
CA THR A 248 -0.84 -3.25 2.28
C THR A 248 -0.95 -4.65 1.68
N ALA A 249 -0.86 -4.78 0.35
CA ALA A 249 -0.78 -6.09 -0.30
C ALA A 249 0.54 -6.80 0.02
N THR A 250 1.67 -6.08 -0.01
CA THR A 250 2.96 -6.64 0.39
C THR A 250 3.05 -6.94 1.89
N TRP A 251 2.40 -6.16 2.74
CA TRP A 251 2.23 -6.53 4.15
C TRP A 251 1.42 -7.83 4.33
N ALA A 252 0.41 -8.07 3.48
CA ALA A 252 -0.39 -9.28 3.53
C ALA A 252 0.41 -10.55 3.16
N GLU A 253 1.43 -10.44 2.30
CA GLU A 253 2.32 -11.55 1.94
C GLU A 253 2.91 -12.23 3.18
N ASP A 254 3.52 -11.44 4.07
CA ASP A 254 4.13 -11.91 5.31
C ASP A 254 3.09 -12.42 6.32
N LYS A 255 1.90 -11.82 6.35
CA LYS A 255 0.81 -12.31 7.22
C LYS A 255 0.30 -13.69 6.80
N VAL A 256 0.27 -13.99 5.50
CA VAL A 256 -0.15 -15.30 4.99
C VAL A 256 1.01 -16.31 5.03
N TYR A 257 2.22 -15.86 4.71
CA TYR A 257 3.42 -16.68 4.60
C TYR A 257 4.62 -16.08 5.37
N PRO A 258 4.61 -16.12 6.72
CA PRO A 258 5.65 -15.52 7.56
C PRO A 258 7.03 -16.20 7.45
N GLY A 259 7.14 -17.26 6.64
CA GLY A 259 8.41 -17.92 6.33
C GLY A 259 8.96 -17.59 4.94
N ILE A 260 8.28 -16.69 4.19
CA ILE A 260 8.66 -16.29 2.84
C ILE A 260 8.80 -14.77 2.78
N ASN A 261 9.97 -14.28 3.19
CA ASN A 261 10.22 -12.85 3.36
C ASN A 261 10.64 -12.15 2.05
N ASP A 262 9.86 -12.34 0.98
CA ASP A 262 10.19 -11.82 -0.36
C ASP A 262 10.24 -10.27 -0.36
N TYR A 263 9.47 -9.63 0.52
CA TYR A 263 9.45 -8.17 0.66
C TYR A 263 10.81 -7.56 1.02
N LEU A 264 11.71 -8.33 1.65
CA LEU A 264 13.08 -7.90 1.97
C LEU A 264 13.86 -7.48 0.71
N ASN A 265 13.53 -8.06 -0.45
CA ASN A 265 14.12 -7.69 -1.73
C ASN A 265 13.86 -6.22 -2.11
N TYR A 266 12.80 -5.60 -1.57
CA TYR A 266 12.45 -4.20 -1.83
C TYR A 266 13.08 -3.23 -0.83
N LEU A 267 13.41 -3.66 0.40
CA LEU A 267 13.94 -2.77 1.46
C LEU A 267 15.14 -1.91 1.06
N PRO A 268 16.09 -2.37 0.23
CA PRO A 268 17.16 -1.49 -0.25
C PRO A 268 16.65 -0.26 -1.02
N ALA A 269 15.48 -0.32 -1.65
CA ALA A 269 14.86 0.84 -2.29
C ALA A 269 14.37 1.87 -1.28
N PHE A 270 13.74 1.44 -0.17
CA PHE A 270 13.32 2.32 0.93
C PHE A 270 14.54 2.93 1.62
N ALA A 271 15.47 2.10 2.09
CA ALA A 271 16.63 2.53 2.87
C ALA A 271 17.52 3.54 2.12
N ARG A 272 17.67 3.41 0.80
CA ARG A 272 18.47 4.34 -0.01
C ARG A 272 17.73 5.61 -0.44
N LYS A 273 16.40 5.64 -0.35
CA LYS A 273 15.55 6.70 -0.92
C LYS A 273 14.54 7.24 0.12
N SER A 274 14.94 7.34 1.39
CA SER A 274 14.14 7.93 2.48
C SER A 274 13.66 9.36 2.20
N SER A 275 14.43 10.12 1.39
CA SER A 275 14.06 11.46 0.95
C SER A 275 13.04 11.51 -0.19
N ARG A 276 12.56 10.35 -0.68
CA ARG A 276 11.44 10.28 -1.61
C ARG A 276 10.15 10.05 -0.84
N PRO A 277 9.04 10.69 -1.25
CA PRO A 277 7.74 10.55 -0.58
C PRO A 277 7.31 9.08 -0.51
N MET A 278 6.55 8.72 0.52
CA MET A 278 5.81 7.46 0.55
C MET A 278 4.66 7.45 -0.46
N THR A 279 4.06 8.62 -0.71
CA THR A 279 2.97 8.74 -1.69
C THR A 279 3.42 8.69 -3.17
N GLY A 280 4.51 7.98 -3.47
CA GLY A 280 5.07 7.81 -4.80
C GLY A 280 4.40 6.68 -5.61
N ARG A 281 5.01 6.35 -6.76
CA ARG A 281 4.59 5.24 -7.66
C ARG A 281 5.77 4.41 -8.17
N SER A 282 6.88 4.40 -7.43
CA SER A 282 8.07 3.62 -7.80
C SER A 282 8.12 2.33 -7.01
N ILE A 283 8.98 1.38 -7.39
CA ILE A 283 9.25 0.13 -6.64
C ILE A 283 9.45 0.29 -5.11
N LYS A 284 9.77 1.50 -4.63
CA LYS A 284 9.79 1.83 -3.20
C LYS A 284 8.45 1.53 -2.49
N ILE A 285 7.30 1.57 -3.18
CA ILE A 285 5.97 1.35 -2.59
C ILE A 285 5.81 -0.06 -2.00
N TYR A 286 6.40 -1.09 -2.60
CA TYR A 286 6.43 -2.43 -2.01
C TYR A 286 7.23 -2.46 -0.70
N ALA A 287 8.39 -1.79 -0.70
CA ALA A 287 9.23 -1.66 0.50
C ALA A 287 8.58 -0.83 1.61
N GLU A 288 7.57 -0.02 1.28
CA GLU A 288 6.81 0.76 2.26
C GLU A 288 5.87 -0.10 3.09
N ALA A 289 5.67 -1.39 2.78
CA ALA A 289 4.99 -2.34 3.66
C ALA A 289 5.55 -2.36 5.09
N VAL A 290 6.83 -2.00 5.27
CA VAL A 290 7.46 -1.82 6.59
C VAL A 290 6.72 -0.80 7.48
N TRP A 291 6.03 0.18 6.89
CA TRP A 291 5.13 1.08 7.62
C TRP A 291 3.92 0.33 8.19
N ASN A 292 3.31 -0.57 7.42
CA ASN A 292 2.18 -1.39 7.87
C ASN A 292 2.60 -2.44 8.89
N HIS A 293 3.82 -2.99 8.80
CA HIS A 293 4.39 -3.83 9.86
C HIS A 293 4.55 -3.06 11.16
N TRP A 294 5.16 -1.87 11.11
CA TRP A 294 5.34 -1.03 12.29
C TRP A 294 4.00 -0.61 12.91
N LEU A 295 3.02 -0.21 12.07
CA LEU A 295 1.67 0.08 12.53
C LEU A 295 1.00 -1.14 13.17
N SER A 296 1.18 -2.33 12.62
CA SER A 296 0.62 -3.57 13.15
C SER A 296 1.20 -3.91 14.52
N ALA A 297 2.51 -3.76 14.70
CA ALA A 297 3.18 -3.96 15.99
C ALA A 297 2.69 -2.96 17.05
N ASN A 298 2.48 -1.69 16.65
CA ASN A 298 2.14 -0.62 17.59
C ASN A 298 0.64 -0.46 17.88
N TYR A 299 -0.22 -0.83 16.94
CA TYR A 299 -1.67 -0.57 17.01
C TYR A 299 -2.54 -1.80 16.68
N GLY A 300 -1.92 -2.96 16.46
CA GLY A 300 -2.57 -4.21 16.06
C GLY A 300 -2.89 -4.26 14.57
N ASP A 301 -2.91 -5.48 14.00
CA ASP A 301 -3.15 -5.75 12.57
C ASP A 301 -4.44 -5.10 12.03
N ASP A 302 -5.44 -4.95 12.89
CA ASP A 302 -6.71 -4.30 12.59
C ASP A 302 -6.57 -2.88 12.05
N VAL A 303 -5.50 -2.15 12.40
CA VAL A 303 -5.25 -0.78 11.91
C VAL A 303 -5.10 -0.74 10.38
N VAL A 304 -4.52 -1.78 9.78
CA VAL A 304 -4.27 -1.88 8.34
C VAL A 304 -5.59 -2.05 7.61
N ARG A 305 -6.39 -3.05 7.99
CA ARG A 305 -7.75 -3.24 7.45
C ARG A 305 -8.64 -2.03 7.73
N ASN A 306 -8.55 -1.41 8.91
CA ASN A 306 -9.36 -0.26 9.27
C ASN A 306 -9.07 0.96 8.41
N THR A 307 -7.83 1.12 7.92
CA THR A 307 -7.47 2.14 6.92
C THR A 307 -8.35 2.00 5.69
N TRP A 308 -8.47 0.79 5.13
CA TRP A 308 -9.37 0.51 4.02
C TRP A 308 -10.85 0.66 4.36
N ARG A 309 -11.28 0.22 5.54
CA ARG A 309 -12.68 0.33 5.98
C ARG A 309 -13.18 1.78 6.02
N VAL A 310 -12.34 2.72 6.43
CA VAL A 310 -12.72 4.14 6.58
C VAL A 310 -12.42 4.97 5.33
N SER A 311 -11.59 4.47 4.42
CA SER A 311 -11.13 5.16 3.22
C SER A 311 -12.25 5.70 2.31
N PRO A 312 -13.39 4.99 2.12
CA PRO A 312 -14.50 5.49 1.28
C PRO A 312 -15.04 6.85 1.70
N LYS A 313 -14.87 7.27 2.96
CA LYS A 313 -15.44 8.53 3.48
C LYS A 313 -14.41 9.67 3.54
N GLN A 314 -13.16 9.45 3.12
CA GLN A 314 -12.07 10.40 3.31
C GLN A 314 -11.79 11.27 2.07
N LYS A 315 -11.44 12.55 2.30
CA LYS A 315 -11.19 13.54 1.22
C LYS A 315 -9.73 13.56 0.71
N SER A 316 -8.78 13.09 1.51
CA SER A 316 -7.33 13.15 1.23
C SER A 316 -6.70 11.77 0.99
N PHE A 317 -7.48 10.80 0.48
CA PHE A 317 -7.05 9.44 0.17
C PHE A 317 -6.30 8.77 1.32
N ALA A 318 -5.26 7.99 1.03
CA ALA A 318 -4.63 7.07 1.97
C ALA A 318 -4.17 7.77 3.25
N VAL A 319 -3.63 8.99 3.16
CA VAL A 319 -3.18 9.78 4.32
C VAL A 319 -4.33 10.06 5.30
N ALA A 320 -5.50 10.46 4.79
CA ALA A 320 -6.66 10.69 5.67
C ALA A 320 -7.25 9.38 6.19
N ALA A 321 -7.17 8.30 5.40
CA ALA A 321 -7.58 6.96 5.81
C ALA A 321 -6.72 6.45 6.97
N TYR A 322 -5.39 6.48 6.82
CA TYR A 322 -4.44 6.14 7.87
C TYR A 322 -4.63 7.02 9.10
N ASN A 323 -4.74 8.34 8.91
CA ASN A 323 -4.97 9.26 10.04
C ASN A 323 -6.22 8.87 10.84
N ARG A 324 -7.30 8.47 10.15
CA ARG A 324 -8.53 8.06 10.80
C ARG A 324 -8.37 6.69 11.49
N ALA A 325 -7.78 5.71 10.82
CA ALA A 325 -7.59 4.36 11.37
C ALA A 325 -6.66 4.34 12.58
N ILE A 326 -5.54 5.08 12.52
CA ILE A 326 -4.60 5.21 13.64
C ILE A 326 -5.32 5.84 14.85
N LYS A 327 -6.13 6.88 14.64
CA LYS A 327 -6.91 7.49 15.74
C LYS A 327 -7.97 6.54 16.31
N ASP A 328 -8.65 5.80 15.46
CA ASP A 328 -9.64 4.79 15.88
C ASP A 328 -8.96 3.67 16.71
N ALA A 329 -7.68 3.39 16.44
CA ALA A 329 -6.86 2.44 17.21
C ALA A 329 -6.20 3.05 18.47
N GLY A 330 -6.55 4.29 18.85
CA GLY A 330 -5.99 4.97 20.02
C GLY A 330 -4.65 5.67 19.79
N GLY A 331 -4.13 5.65 18.55
CA GLY A 331 -2.88 6.31 18.19
C GLY A 331 -3.00 7.82 17.94
N PRO A 332 -1.87 8.51 17.70
CA PRO A 332 -1.80 9.97 17.68
C PRO A 332 -2.29 10.60 16.35
N GLY A 333 -2.60 9.77 15.36
CA GLY A 333 -2.90 10.16 13.98
C GLY A 333 -1.66 10.15 13.08
N PHE A 334 -1.89 10.31 11.77
CA PHE A 334 -0.89 10.01 10.73
C PHE A 334 0.42 10.77 10.90
N GLY A 335 0.39 12.10 10.99
CA GLY A 335 1.62 12.91 10.98
C GLY A 335 2.57 12.60 12.15
N ARG A 336 2.02 12.33 13.34
CA ARG A 336 2.82 11.96 14.52
C ARG A 336 3.35 10.53 14.42
N ALA A 337 2.48 9.57 14.13
CA ALA A 337 2.86 8.17 13.96
C ALA A 337 3.91 8.00 12.84
N LEU A 338 3.78 8.74 11.74
CA LEU A 338 4.77 8.74 10.67
C LEU A 338 6.13 9.31 11.13
N GLY A 339 6.10 10.35 11.96
CA GLY A 339 7.30 10.92 12.57
C GLY A 339 8.01 9.95 13.52
N GLU A 340 7.25 9.21 14.32
CA GLU A 340 7.73 8.15 15.20
C GLU A 340 8.35 6.99 14.41
N PHE A 341 7.64 6.49 13.39
CA PHE A 341 8.16 5.49 12.46
C PHE A 341 9.47 5.93 11.79
N PHE A 342 9.53 7.16 11.24
CA PHE A 342 10.76 7.67 10.64
C PHE A 342 11.91 7.77 11.64
N ALA A 343 11.64 8.08 12.91
CA ALA A 343 12.66 8.04 13.96
C ALA A 343 13.13 6.61 14.24
N ALA A 344 12.21 5.65 14.35
CA ALA A 344 12.51 4.23 14.58
C ALA A 344 13.41 3.66 13.48
N THR A 345 13.24 4.08 12.21
CA THR A 345 14.10 3.65 11.10
C THR A 345 15.59 3.96 11.26
N ALA A 346 15.97 4.88 12.16
CA ALA A 346 17.38 5.18 12.44
C ALA A 346 18.13 4.01 13.08
N GLU A 347 17.42 3.17 13.84
CA GLU A 347 17.95 2.03 14.60
C GLU A 347 17.07 0.77 14.45
N TRP A 348 16.26 0.69 13.38
CA TRP A 348 15.23 -0.36 13.19
C TRP A 348 15.73 -1.80 13.26
N LYS A 349 17.05 -2.03 13.17
CA LYS A 349 17.67 -3.35 13.30
C LYS A 349 17.65 -3.90 14.73
N LEU A 350 17.28 -3.07 15.70
CA LEU A 350 17.20 -3.40 17.12
C LEU A 350 15.77 -3.37 17.65
N ASP A 351 14.82 -3.06 16.78
CA ASP A 351 13.45 -2.80 17.15
C ASP A 351 12.56 -3.96 16.68
N ALA A 352 12.02 -4.69 17.65
CA ALA A 352 11.19 -5.87 17.41
C ALA A 352 9.82 -5.54 16.79
N ASP A 353 9.45 -4.26 16.73
CA ASP A 353 8.27 -3.80 15.98
C ASP A 353 8.42 -3.98 14.46
N PHE A 354 9.64 -4.32 14.00
CA PHE A 354 9.91 -4.75 12.63
C PHE A 354 10.22 -6.26 12.62
N PRO A 355 9.36 -7.12 12.03
CA PRO A 355 9.43 -8.58 12.19
C PRO A 355 10.77 -9.20 11.76
N ASP A 356 11.40 -8.68 10.70
CA ASP A 356 12.70 -9.15 10.20
C ASP A 356 13.83 -8.14 10.42
N HIS A 357 13.78 -7.38 11.52
CA HIS A 357 14.72 -6.30 11.82
C HIS A 357 16.21 -6.68 11.64
N GLY A 358 16.58 -7.94 11.93
CA GLY A 358 17.94 -8.45 11.77
C GLY A 358 18.48 -8.39 10.34
N GLU A 359 17.60 -8.50 9.34
CA GLU A 359 17.92 -8.51 7.91
C GLU A 359 17.85 -7.10 7.28
N TYR A 360 17.31 -6.12 8.00
CA TYR A 360 17.10 -4.79 7.44
C TYR A 360 18.44 -4.07 7.19
N PRO A 361 18.62 -3.41 6.01
CA PRO A 361 19.79 -2.58 5.76
C PRO A 361 19.77 -1.32 6.64
N ASP A 362 20.90 -0.66 6.90
CA ASP A 362 20.86 0.68 7.50
C ASP A 362 20.19 1.69 6.54
N VAL A 363 19.33 2.55 7.06
CA VAL A 363 18.78 3.68 6.29
C VAL A 363 19.89 4.68 5.98
N LYS A 364 19.95 5.11 4.72
CA LYS A 364 20.97 6.03 4.22
C LYS A 364 20.94 7.36 4.97
N ARG A 365 22.06 7.68 5.63
CA ARG A 365 22.33 9.01 6.19
C ARG A 365 22.78 9.99 5.10
N ALA A 366 22.36 11.24 5.22
CA ALA A 366 22.74 12.35 4.35
C ALA A 366 24.10 12.99 4.75
N GLY A 367 24.91 12.23 5.50
CA GLY A 367 26.20 12.62 6.07
C GLY A 367 26.11 13.26 7.45
N LYS A 368 27.25 13.68 7.97
CA LYS A 368 27.39 14.29 9.30
C LYS A 368 26.74 15.66 9.39
N LEU A 369 26.00 15.94 10.47
CA LEU A 369 25.44 17.26 10.77
C LEU A 369 26.47 18.15 11.46
N THR A 370 27.37 18.73 10.68
CA THR A 370 28.30 19.76 11.15
C THR A 370 27.76 21.15 10.81
N GLY A 371 27.68 22.04 11.81
CA GLY A 371 27.21 23.41 11.62
C GLY A 371 25.77 23.53 11.10
N ARG A 372 25.52 24.52 10.22
CA ARG A 372 24.20 24.78 9.63
C ARG A 372 24.08 24.15 8.25
N LYS A 373 23.02 23.37 8.02
CA LYS A 373 22.65 22.80 6.71
C LYS A 373 21.34 23.36 6.21
N LYS A 374 21.20 23.46 4.89
CA LYS A 374 19.93 23.72 4.19
C LYS A 374 19.53 22.47 3.42
N THR A 375 18.24 22.15 3.40
CA THR A 375 17.73 21.02 2.63
C THR A 375 16.28 21.24 2.23
N THR A 376 15.80 20.41 1.31
CA THR A 376 14.39 20.32 0.90
C THR A 376 13.90 18.89 1.05
N LEU A 377 12.63 18.75 1.41
CA LEU A 377 11.93 17.48 1.56
C LEU A 377 10.55 17.57 0.95
N ASP A 378 10.21 16.57 0.15
CA ASP A 378 8.85 16.39 -0.36
C ASP A 378 7.92 15.87 0.74
N ASN A 379 6.62 15.86 0.48
CA ASN A 379 5.62 15.35 1.41
C ASN A 379 5.96 13.91 1.89
N THR A 380 5.66 13.53 3.13
CA THR A 380 5.88 12.15 3.64
C THR A 380 7.30 11.59 3.38
N SER A 381 8.33 12.41 3.58
CA SER A 381 9.73 12.06 3.33
C SER A 381 10.63 12.59 4.43
N TYR A 382 11.82 12.02 4.56
CA TYR A 382 12.71 12.33 5.68
C TYR A 382 14.19 12.17 5.33
N ARG A 383 15.05 12.73 6.18
CA ARG A 383 16.50 12.58 6.11
C ARG A 383 17.06 12.27 7.49
N LEU A 384 18.07 11.41 7.50
CA LEU A 384 18.89 11.10 8.66
C LEU A 384 20.22 11.82 8.50
N TYR A 385 20.78 12.35 9.58
CA TYR A 385 22.13 12.87 9.63
C TYR A 385 22.89 12.25 10.79
N ASP A 386 24.16 11.94 10.57
CA ASP A 386 25.03 11.50 11.66
C ASP A 386 25.33 12.67 12.59
N VAL A 387 25.20 12.45 13.89
CA VAL A 387 25.61 13.40 14.92
C VAL A 387 26.77 12.76 15.68
N GLU A 388 27.88 13.47 15.78
CA GLU A 388 29.04 13.00 16.54
C GLU A 388 28.70 13.05 18.04
N PRO A 389 28.96 11.97 18.80
CA PRO A 389 28.98 12.04 20.25
C PRO A 389 29.97 13.10 20.73
N SER A 390 29.61 13.89 21.73
CA SER A 390 30.43 14.95 22.30
C SER A 390 30.52 14.83 23.82
N ALA A 391 31.52 15.46 24.42
CA ALA A 391 31.65 15.58 25.88
C ALA A 391 30.75 16.69 26.47
N ASP A 392 29.99 17.39 25.62
CA ASP A 392 29.05 18.41 26.07
C ASP A 392 27.93 17.78 26.89
N PRO A 393 27.34 18.50 27.86
CA PRO A 393 26.27 17.95 28.70
C PRO A 393 24.99 17.62 27.91
N GLU A 394 24.78 18.26 26.77
CA GLU A 394 23.63 18.08 25.90
C GLU A 394 23.98 18.37 24.44
N ALA A 395 23.29 17.69 23.52
CA ALA A 395 23.29 18.03 22.10
C ALA A 395 21.87 18.45 21.68
N THR A 396 21.73 19.65 21.14
CA THR A 396 20.45 20.25 20.73
C THR A 396 20.38 20.38 19.21
N LEU A 397 19.46 19.64 18.61
CA LEU A 397 19.07 19.79 17.22
C LEU A 397 18.05 20.93 17.10
N LYS A 398 18.38 21.93 16.29
CA LYS A 398 17.47 23.03 15.93
C LYS A 398 17.11 22.95 14.45
N VAL A 399 15.82 22.94 14.16
CA VAL A 399 15.28 22.92 12.80
C VAL A 399 14.34 24.09 12.59
N ARG A 400 14.50 24.79 11.47
CA ARG A 400 13.52 25.74 10.94
C ARG A 400 12.92 25.15 9.66
N ALA A 401 11.73 24.60 9.79
CA ALA A 401 10.91 24.13 8.67
C ALA A 401 10.12 25.29 8.06
N GLU A 402 9.75 25.14 6.79
CA GLU A 402 8.83 26.04 6.11
C GLU A 402 7.51 26.18 6.87
N LYS A 403 6.97 27.40 6.93
CA LYS A 403 5.74 27.68 7.69
C LYS A 403 4.57 27.02 6.96
N GLY A 404 3.78 26.24 7.69
CA GLY A 404 2.63 25.51 7.16
C GLY A 404 2.90 24.04 6.85
N THR A 405 4.16 23.59 6.89
CA THR A 405 4.53 22.19 6.69
C THR A 405 4.50 21.43 8.00
N GLU A 406 3.67 20.39 8.12
CA GLU A 406 3.73 19.50 9.28
C GLU A 406 5.06 18.75 9.33
N THR A 407 5.81 18.90 10.41
CA THR A 407 7.20 18.42 10.52
C THR A 407 7.40 17.65 11.82
N SER A 408 8.17 16.56 11.75
CA SER A 408 8.73 15.89 12.94
C SER A 408 10.25 16.02 12.92
N ILE A 409 10.85 16.24 14.10
CA ILE A 409 12.30 16.26 14.28
C ILE A 409 12.67 15.40 15.47
N SER A 410 13.72 14.59 15.33
CA SER A 410 14.15 13.69 16.40
C SER A 410 15.67 13.64 16.55
N LEU A 411 16.13 13.36 17.76
CA LEU A 411 17.47 12.85 18.04
C LEU A 411 17.32 11.42 18.57
N VAL A 412 17.97 10.49 17.88
CA VAL A 412 17.96 9.05 18.22
C VAL A 412 19.37 8.65 18.63
N GLY A 413 19.57 8.38 19.91
CA GLY A 413 20.83 7.92 20.48
C GLY A 413 20.81 6.41 20.72
N ARG A 414 21.87 5.71 20.32
CA ARG A 414 22.07 4.29 20.62
C ARG A 414 23.35 4.08 21.44
N THR A 415 23.25 3.41 22.58
CA THR A 415 24.40 3.04 23.41
C THR A 415 25.19 1.87 22.81
N GLY A 416 26.42 1.64 23.29
CA GLY A 416 27.22 0.48 22.85
C GLY A 416 26.54 -0.87 23.11
N GLY A 417 25.70 -0.96 24.15
CA GLY A 417 24.90 -2.13 24.49
C GLY A 417 23.59 -2.26 23.71
N GLY A 418 23.30 -1.36 22.78
CA GLY A 418 22.10 -1.43 21.91
C GLY A 418 20.84 -0.77 22.47
N VAL A 419 20.90 -0.11 23.62
CA VAL A 419 19.75 0.65 24.15
C VAL A 419 19.55 1.91 23.30
N VAL A 420 18.32 2.13 22.84
CA VAL A 420 17.94 3.28 22.01
C VAL A 420 17.15 4.29 22.84
N THR A 421 17.47 5.57 22.71
CA THR A 421 16.76 6.71 23.29
C THR A 421 16.35 7.65 22.17
N THR A 422 15.07 8.02 22.13
CA THR A 422 14.53 8.89 21.08
C THR A 422 13.87 10.10 21.72
N GLU A 423 14.37 11.27 21.37
CA GLU A 423 13.76 12.55 21.72
C GLU A 423 13.11 13.12 20.46
N THR A 424 11.87 13.60 20.55
CA THR A 424 11.10 14.07 19.38
C THR A 424 10.34 15.36 19.66
N ALA A 425 10.33 16.27 18.68
CA ALA A 425 9.46 17.43 18.66
C ALA A 425 8.58 17.44 17.39
N HIS A 426 7.27 17.61 17.58
CA HIS A 426 6.29 17.67 16.49
C HIS A 426 5.84 19.11 16.22
N LEU A 427 6.10 19.60 15.02
CA LEU A 427 5.79 20.96 14.57
C LEU A 427 4.59 20.95 13.62
N ARG A 428 3.38 21.03 14.19
CA ARG A 428 2.12 20.93 13.43
C ARG A 428 1.96 21.94 12.29
N LYS A 429 2.63 23.09 12.37
CA LYS A 429 2.58 24.17 11.34
C LYS A 429 3.97 24.57 10.86
N GLY A 430 4.96 23.69 11.03
CA GLY A 430 6.36 23.97 10.73
C GLY A 430 6.92 25.07 11.62
N GLY A 431 7.82 25.90 11.07
CA GLY A 431 8.51 26.94 11.83
C GLY A 431 9.74 26.39 12.56
N THR A 432 10.12 27.05 13.67
CA THR A 432 11.32 26.66 14.41
C THR A 432 10.97 25.69 15.54
N GLY A 433 11.66 24.55 15.58
CA GLY A 433 11.63 23.60 16.69
C GLY A 433 13.03 23.22 17.15
N THR A 434 13.10 22.72 18.37
CA THR A 434 14.32 22.18 18.96
C THR A 434 14.02 20.85 19.63
N VAL A 435 15.01 19.95 19.63
CA VAL A 435 15.00 18.71 20.41
C VAL A 435 16.40 18.49 20.95
N THR A 436 16.49 18.00 22.19
CA THR A 436 17.74 17.94 22.94
C THR A 436 17.90 16.54 23.51
N ILE A 437 19.10 15.95 23.36
CA ILE A 437 19.45 14.69 24.02
C ILE A 437 20.54 14.98 25.06
N ALA A 438 20.36 14.43 26.26
CA ALA A 438 21.31 14.59 27.35
C ALA A 438 22.49 13.62 27.21
N ASN A 439 23.66 14.03 27.70
CA ASN A 439 24.89 13.24 27.74
C ASN A 439 25.21 12.54 26.40
N PRO A 440 25.37 13.28 25.29
CA PRO A 440 25.68 12.72 23.97
C PRO A 440 26.86 11.74 23.99
N GLY A 441 27.85 11.93 24.86
CA GLY A 441 29.01 11.05 25.02
C GLY A 441 28.68 9.63 25.50
N ALA A 442 27.49 9.37 26.04
CA ALA A 442 27.06 8.02 26.43
C ALA A 442 26.62 7.13 25.25
N TYR A 443 26.37 7.73 24.08
CA TYR A 443 25.89 7.00 22.90
C TYR A 443 27.06 6.63 21.98
N ALA A 444 27.01 5.42 21.45
CA ALA A 444 27.90 4.96 20.40
C ALA A 444 27.49 5.52 19.02
N ARG A 445 26.21 5.86 18.84
CA ARG A 445 25.66 6.47 17.62
C ARG A 445 24.57 7.47 17.98
N ILE A 446 24.60 8.65 17.38
CA ILE A 446 23.49 9.60 17.45
C ILE A 446 23.06 9.94 16.02
N THR A 447 21.74 9.96 15.80
CA THR A 447 21.14 10.23 14.51
C THR A 447 20.12 11.35 14.65
N ALA A 448 20.30 12.44 13.90
CA ALA A 448 19.28 13.47 13.75
C ALA A 448 18.33 13.10 12.62
N VAL A 449 17.04 13.08 12.90
CA VAL A 449 15.98 12.81 11.92
C VAL A 449 15.19 14.09 11.67
N VAL A 450 15.08 14.48 10.40
CA VAL A 450 14.27 15.63 9.97
C VAL A 450 13.27 15.14 8.95
N ALA A 451 11.98 15.29 9.25
CA ALA A 451 10.90 14.70 8.47
C ALA A 451 9.83 15.71 8.08
N ASN A 452 9.47 15.69 6.80
CA ASN A 452 8.22 16.24 6.30
C ASN A 452 7.15 15.16 6.43
N VAL A 453 6.27 15.30 7.41
CA VAL A 453 5.19 14.32 7.68
C VAL A 453 3.82 14.81 7.18
N ASP A 454 3.81 15.94 6.46
CA ASP A 454 2.62 16.49 5.85
C ASP A 454 2.26 15.69 4.60
N GLY A 455 1.16 14.93 4.66
CA GLY A 455 0.58 14.24 3.51
C GLY A 455 -0.61 14.98 2.89
N SER A 456 -0.83 16.24 3.24
CA SER A 456 -2.00 16.99 2.80
C SER A 456 -1.90 17.37 1.32
N SER A 457 -3.00 17.15 0.61
CA SER A 457 -3.12 17.46 -0.82
C SER A 457 -4.19 18.50 -1.10
N LYS A 458 -4.09 19.13 -2.27
CA LYS A 458 -5.11 20.02 -2.85
C LYS A 458 -5.32 19.69 -4.32
N VAL A 459 -6.45 20.09 -4.86
CA VAL A 459 -6.69 20.07 -6.30
C VAL A 459 -6.22 21.41 -6.86
N ASN A 460 -5.37 21.39 -7.88
CA ASN A 460 -4.89 22.61 -8.54
C ASN A 460 -5.92 23.12 -9.58
N ARG A 461 -5.66 24.29 -10.18
CA ARG A 461 -6.54 24.91 -11.18
C ARG A 461 -6.82 24.04 -12.42
N LYS A 462 -6.00 23.02 -12.68
CA LYS A 462 -6.15 22.05 -13.79
C LYS A 462 -6.89 20.78 -13.35
N GLY A 463 -7.49 20.75 -12.16
CA GLY A 463 -8.16 19.57 -11.62
C GLY A 463 -7.18 18.47 -11.14
N LYS A 464 -5.87 18.70 -11.19
CA LYS A 464 -4.87 17.70 -10.76
C LYS A 464 -4.59 17.83 -9.27
N ARG A 465 -4.60 16.70 -8.57
CA ARG A 465 -4.15 16.63 -7.17
C ARG A 465 -2.64 16.87 -7.07
N VAL A 466 -2.25 17.72 -6.12
CA VAL A 466 -0.86 18.02 -5.79
C VAL A 466 -0.70 18.05 -4.27
N TYR A 467 0.44 17.57 -3.77
CA TYR A 467 0.77 17.68 -2.35
C TYR A 467 1.20 19.11 -2.03
N LYS A 468 0.77 19.61 -0.87
CA LYS A 468 1.00 21.02 -0.50
C LYS A 468 2.43 21.27 -0.05
N ALA A 469 3.06 20.27 0.53
CA ALA A 469 4.35 20.36 1.20
C ALA A 469 5.52 19.84 0.35
N ASP A 470 5.32 19.57 -0.94
CA ASP A 470 6.40 19.20 -1.85
C ASP A 470 7.44 20.31 -1.95
N GLY A 471 8.73 19.93 -1.92
CA GLY A 471 9.83 20.88 -1.97
C GLY A 471 9.99 21.80 -0.74
N SER A 472 9.34 21.48 0.40
CA SER A 472 9.41 22.31 1.62
C SER A 472 10.85 22.57 2.06
N GLY A 473 11.18 23.82 2.38
CA GLY A 473 12.52 24.22 2.80
C GLY A 473 12.81 24.00 4.30
N TYR A 474 14.02 23.52 4.61
CA TYR A 474 14.49 23.28 5.97
C TYR A 474 15.87 23.90 6.20
N ARG A 475 16.08 24.49 7.39
CA ARG A 475 17.42 24.82 7.92
C ARG A 475 17.65 24.02 9.18
N VAL A 476 18.73 23.26 9.21
CA VAL A 476 19.05 22.30 10.26
C VAL A 476 20.38 22.71 10.88
N SER A 477 20.49 22.69 12.20
CA SER A 477 21.74 22.98 12.90
C SER A 477 21.82 22.23 14.21
N LEU A 478 23.03 21.83 14.59
CA LEU A 478 23.32 21.25 15.89
C LEU A 478 24.05 22.27 16.78
N LYS A 479 23.78 22.24 18.08
CA LYS A 479 24.51 22.97 19.13
C LYS A 479 24.82 21.99 20.27
N GLY A 480 26.02 22.10 20.85
CA GLY A 480 26.64 21.00 21.61
C GLY A 480 27.33 20.06 20.64
#